data_AF-A0AA86QYR2-F1
#
_entry.id   AF-A0AA86QYR2-F1
#
_cell.length_a   1.000
_cell.length_b   1.000
_cell.length_c   1.000
_cell.angle_alpha   90.00
_cell.angle_beta   90.00
_cell.angle_gamma   90.00
#
_symmetry.space_group_name_H-M   'P 1'
#
loop_
_entity.id
_entity.type
_entity.pdbx_description
1 polymer ?
#
loop_
_entity_poly.entity_id
_entity_poly.type
_entity_poly.pdbx_seq_one_letter_code
_entity_poly.pdbx_strand_id
1 'polypeptide(L)'
;MTLSHDQLIDTYPNYKQETIIKISYQDLTDMTILEECQNVIELNIDGNTINSLAFISKLKHLQILSIRYNKLPQIQIDYNSQIIDFNLSENEDLTDFEFQKLPNLQILDIQSTGITDYTCIQCLKFLKQLSINKCSCANLQKVFQMQQLEKLNVSDCDQVNLSGIQQLQNLSELKCIQIQQESNALRDILLLGSLTYLQLQACFLTDISGISQLNRLTYLDLSRNDIVSIADLKYLSCLNYLLLSLNKITDISGIEHLLNLKSLCASHNELHSIQKLSSLTNLETVELAYCKLASLHGLDNALNLQFIDVHNNELVDFSGLPNNSKLVRITAHYNQFATLSGLGFQPVLQELQVYGCELVSLEGIEHLPKLAVLQANNNKIQNLKGAGDLKYLKEIMICMNKLNSVEELKENVMLERLSMHTNELISLNGLQNLVNLKELDASYNQLTSIEKLKNLINIECLDINKNCITSLEGVQNMKKIATLRAQYNKITKLDHLSTLTNLSALYIDQNEIDDKQEIKQLKSCTNLKTVWFGNLDYYQNTTNKICQDSQYQLFVINELPQLQILDFYDNQCERGPQYFDNYISEEKRQEARRMFEMM
;
A
#
# COMPACT_ATOMS: atom_id res chain seq x y z
N MET A 1 -24.42 15.95 22.61
CA MET A 1 -23.88 17.12 23.34
C MET A 1 -24.20 18.40 22.57
N THR A 2 -24.40 19.55 23.22
CA THR A 2 -24.62 20.83 22.52
C THR A 2 -23.28 21.49 22.24
N LEU A 3 -23.09 21.99 21.01
CA LEU A 3 -21.90 22.74 20.64
C LEU A 3 -21.88 24.09 21.38
N SER A 4 -20.81 24.38 22.13
CA SER A 4 -20.67 25.63 22.89
C SER A 4 -19.84 26.68 22.14
N HIS A 5 -19.99 27.96 22.54
CA HIS A 5 -19.12 29.06 22.07
C HIS A 5 -17.64 28.77 22.34
N ASP A 6 -17.31 28.23 23.51
CA ASP A 6 -15.92 27.97 23.89
C ASP A 6 -15.28 26.92 22.97
N GLN A 7 -16.00 25.83 22.67
CA GLN A 7 -15.55 24.81 21.72
C GLN A 7 -15.34 25.37 20.30
N LEU A 8 -16.24 26.26 19.88
CA LEU A 8 -16.11 26.96 18.59
C LEU A 8 -14.94 27.93 18.58
N ILE A 9 -14.74 28.73 19.63
CA ILE A 9 -13.65 29.72 19.71
C ILE A 9 -12.28 29.04 19.77
N ASP A 10 -12.17 27.92 20.48
CA ASP A 10 -10.92 27.15 20.57
C ASP A 10 -10.43 26.67 19.20
N THR A 11 -11.38 26.36 18.30
CA THR A 11 -11.07 25.88 16.94
C THR A 11 -11.07 27.01 15.91
N TYR A 12 -11.99 27.96 16.08
CA TYR A 12 -12.30 29.07 15.18
C TYR A 12 -12.47 30.36 16.01
N PRO A 13 -11.37 31.04 16.36
CA PRO A 13 -11.41 32.23 17.22
C PRO A 13 -12.36 33.33 16.73
N ASN A 14 -12.60 33.39 15.42
CA ASN A 14 -13.54 34.30 14.76
C ASN A 14 -14.64 33.56 13.98
N TYR A 15 -15.17 32.45 14.50
CA TYR A 15 -16.12 31.57 13.82
C TYR A 15 -17.30 32.28 13.12
N LYS A 16 -17.74 33.44 13.64
CA LYS A 16 -18.83 34.24 13.05
C LYS A 16 -18.52 34.78 11.65
N GLN A 17 -17.25 34.96 11.32
CA GLN A 17 -16.77 35.48 10.03
C GLN A 17 -16.20 34.39 9.13
N GLU A 18 -16.08 33.15 9.62
CA GLU A 18 -15.52 32.05 8.85
C GLU A 18 -16.40 31.67 7.66
N THR A 19 -15.74 31.28 6.57
CA THR A 19 -16.40 30.82 5.34
C THR A 19 -16.48 29.30 5.28
N ILE A 20 -15.65 28.59 6.05
CA ILE A 20 -15.59 27.13 6.09
C ILE A 20 -15.54 26.71 7.55
N ILE A 21 -16.50 25.87 7.96
CA ILE A 21 -16.56 25.32 9.32
C ILE A 21 -16.62 23.80 9.23
N LYS A 22 -15.72 23.13 9.96
CA LYS A 22 -15.62 21.67 10.04
C LYS A 22 -15.64 21.22 11.50
N ILE A 23 -16.69 20.53 11.89
CA ILE A 23 -16.93 20.09 13.27
C ILE A 23 -17.36 18.63 13.21
N SER A 24 -16.37 17.73 13.09
CA SER A 24 -16.63 16.32 12.85
C SER A 24 -16.26 15.45 14.06
N TYR A 25 -17.00 14.35 14.27
CA TYR A 25 -16.70 13.32 15.29
C TYR A 25 -16.60 13.84 16.74
N GLN A 26 -17.58 14.67 17.16
CA GLN A 26 -17.61 15.26 18.51
C GLN A 26 -18.86 14.84 19.31
N ASP A 27 -19.63 13.85 18.83
CA ASP A 27 -20.87 13.37 19.47
C ASP A 27 -21.87 14.52 19.77
N LEU A 28 -21.88 15.51 18.88
CA LEU A 28 -22.76 16.67 18.98
C LEU A 28 -24.16 16.30 18.50
N THR A 29 -25.17 16.84 19.18
CA THR A 29 -26.60 16.61 18.93
C THR A 29 -27.32 17.90 18.54
N ASP A 30 -26.79 19.05 18.94
CA ASP A 30 -27.36 20.38 18.71
C ASP A 30 -26.25 21.35 18.29
N MET A 31 -26.47 21.99 17.14
CA MET A 31 -25.56 22.95 16.49
C MET A 31 -26.24 24.27 16.16
N THR A 32 -27.35 24.60 16.82
CA THR A 32 -28.09 25.86 16.65
C THR A 32 -27.22 27.10 16.85
N ILE A 33 -26.11 26.99 17.59
CA ILE A 33 -25.15 28.10 17.73
C ILE A 33 -24.56 28.58 16.39
N LEU A 34 -24.53 27.70 15.38
CA LEU A 34 -24.05 28.07 14.05
C LEU A 34 -24.95 29.09 13.36
N GLU A 35 -26.18 29.36 13.84
CA GLU A 35 -27.03 30.45 13.34
C GLU A 35 -26.34 31.83 13.43
N GLU A 36 -25.36 31.99 14.33
CA GLU A 36 -24.58 33.22 14.48
C GLU A 36 -23.54 33.43 13.36
N CYS A 37 -23.26 32.40 12.56
CA CYS A 37 -22.24 32.44 11.51
C CYS A 37 -22.78 33.12 10.25
N GLN A 38 -22.23 34.29 9.91
CA GLN A 38 -22.81 35.13 8.86
C GLN A 38 -22.29 34.81 7.46
N ASN A 39 -21.09 34.22 7.32
CA ASN A 39 -20.40 34.08 6.03
C ASN A 39 -20.15 32.63 5.59
N VAL A 40 -20.69 31.65 6.31
CA VAL A 40 -20.38 30.23 6.05
C VAL A 40 -20.88 29.83 4.66
N ILE A 41 -19.96 29.30 3.86
CA ILE A 41 -20.17 28.77 2.51
C ILE A 41 -20.12 27.24 2.54
N GLU A 42 -19.21 26.65 3.33
CA GLU A 42 -19.05 25.20 3.51
C GLU A 42 -19.21 24.84 4.99
N LEU A 43 -20.11 23.89 5.26
CA LEU A 43 -20.30 23.32 6.59
C LEU A 43 -20.15 21.80 6.53
N ASN A 44 -19.15 21.26 7.23
CA ASN A 44 -19.00 19.83 7.47
C ASN A 44 -19.24 19.53 8.93
N ILE A 45 -20.21 18.67 9.20
CA ILE A 45 -20.60 18.24 10.55
C ILE A 45 -20.72 16.70 10.61
N ASP A 46 -19.83 16.02 9.89
CA ASP A 46 -19.77 14.56 9.78
C ASP A 46 -19.51 13.87 11.13
N GLY A 47 -20.01 12.65 11.31
CA GLY A 47 -19.68 11.81 12.47
C GLY A 47 -20.27 12.29 13.80
N ASN A 48 -21.31 13.12 13.77
CA ASN A 48 -22.03 13.56 14.96
C ASN A 48 -23.34 12.76 15.14
N THR A 49 -24.28 13.28 15.92
CA THR A 49 -25.58 12.64 16.21
C THR A 49 -26.71 13.67 16.10
N ILE A 50 -26.73 14.40 14.99
CA ILE A 50 -27.53 15.62 14.81
C ILE A 50 -28.98 15.27 14.46
N ASN A 51 -29.93 15.62 15.32
CA ASN A 51 -31.35 15.28 15.09
C ASN A 51 -32.12 16.36 14.30
N SER A 52 -31.54 17.54 14.06
CA SER A 52 -32.19 18.64 13.33
C SER A 52 -31.19 19.57 12.63
N LEU A 53 -31.54 19.97 11.41
CA LEU A 53 -30.86 20.97 10.59
C LEU A 53 -31.69 22.25 10.44
N ALA A 54 -32.65 22.54 11.31
CA ALA A 54 -33.48 23.75 11.19
C ALA A 54 -32.65 25.06 11.12
N PHE A 55 -31.50 25.09 11.81
CA PHE A 55 -30.59 26.23 11.86
C PHE A 55 -30.02 26.63 10.49
N ILE A 56 -29.98 25.72 9.50
CA ILE A 56 -29.42 26.02 8.18
C ILE A 56 -30.21 27.12 7.47
N SER A 57 -31.48 27.34 7.83
CA SER A 57 -32.32 28.42 7.28
C SER A 57 -31.76 29.82 7.58
N LYS A 58 -30.90 29.96 8.60
CA LYS A 58 -30.21 31.22 8.95
C LYS A 58 -28.91 31.41 8.18
N LEU A 59 -28.33 30.34 7.64
CA LEU A 59 -27.06 30.35 6.91
C LEU A 59 -27.27 30.76 5.44
N LYS A 60 -27.32 32.07 5.20
CA LYS A 60 -27.70 32.67 3.90
C LYS A 60 -26.67 32.53 2.77
N HIS A 61 -25.47 32.05 3.07
CA HIS A 61 -24.41 31.85 2.08
C HIS A 61 -23.97 30.39 1.95
N LEU A 62 -24.61 29.48 2.70
CA LEU A 62 -24.24 28.08 2.74
C LEU A 62 -24.53 27.41 1.40
N GLN A 63 -23.49 26.93 0.74
CA GLN A 63 -23.55 26.26 -0.56
C GLN A 63 -23.26 24.77 -0.45
N ILE A 64 -22.37 24.38 0.46
CA ILE A 64 -21.90 23.00 0.62
C ILE A 64 -22.22 22.54 2.04
N LEU A 65 -22.95 21.44 2.17
CA LEU A 65 -23.29 20.84 3.44
C LEU A 65 -22.91 19.35 3.45
N SER A 66 -22.21 18.90 4.48
CA SER A 66 -21.88 17.49 4.69
C SER A 66 -22.30 17.05 6.09
N ILE A 67 -23.10 15.98 6.16
CA ILE A 67 -23.61 15.39 7.40
C ILE A 67 -23.39 13.87 7.45
N ARG A 68 -22.26 13.39 6.94
CA ARG A 68 -21.97 11.95 6.83
C ARG A 68 -21.90 11.28 8.19
N TYR A 69 -22.14 9.97 8.27
CA TYR A 69 -21.95 9.19 9.50
C TYR A 69 -22.69 9.73 10.74
N ASN A 70 -23.86 10.36 10.57
CA ASN A 70 -24.61 10.94 11.68
C ASN A 70 -25.61 9.95 12.33
N LYS A 71 -25.73 8.72 11.81
CA LYS A 71 -26.57 7.62 12.35
C LYS A 71 -28.03 8.03 12.56
N LEU A 72 -28.61 8.71 11.57
CA LEU A 72 -29.92 9.35 11.70
C LEU A 72 -31.03 8.48 11.10
N PRO A 73 -32.03 8.06 11.89
CA PRO A 73 -33.22 7.42 11.32
C PRO A 73 -34.13 8.44 10.62
N GLN A 74 -34.14 9.69 11.10
CA GLN A 74 -34.87 10.84 10.56
C GLN A 74 -34.14 12.13 10.89
N ILE A 75 -34.33 13.16 10.06
CA ILE A 75 -33.75 14.48 10.29
C ILE A 75 -34.71 15.57 9.85
N GLN A 76 -35.00 16.52 10.75
CA GLN A 76 -35.77 17.70 10.39
C GLN A 76 -34.87 18.68 9.64
N ILE A 77 -35.36 19.25 8.53
CA ILE A 77 -34.63 20.25 7.75
C ILE A 77 -35.54 21.42 7.36
N ASP A 78 -35.01 22.64 7.48
CA ASP A 78 -35.71 23.85 7.03
C ASP A 78 -35.28 24.25 5.62
N TYR A 79 -36.11 25.09 4.98
CA TYR A 79 -35.86 25.56 3.62
C TYR A 79 -34.54 26.32 3.50
N ASN A 80 -33.69 25.90 2.56
CA ASN A 80 -32.49 26.64 2.17
C ASN A 80 -32.25 26.51 0.65
N SER A 81 -32.36 27.64 -0.06
CA SER A 81 -32.19 27.70 -1.52
C SER A 81 -30.74 27.92 -1.97
N GLN A 82 -29.80 28.07 -1.05
CA GLN A 82 -28.39 28.38 -1.34
C GLN A 82 -27.55 27.12 -1.46
N ILE A 83 -27.96 26.05 -0.78
CA ILE A 83 -27.27 24.76 -0.82
C ILE A 83 -27.39 24.17 -2.23
N ILE A 84 -26.22 23.92 -2.83
CA ILE A 84 -26.07 23.32 -4.16
C ILE A 84 -25.37 21.96 -4.09
N ASP A 85 -24.60 21.69 -3.03
CA ASP A 85 -23.90 20.42 -2.81
C ASP A 85 -24.26 19.89 -1.43
N PHE A 86 -24.80 18.68 -1.40
CA PHE A 86 -25.22 18.03 -0.16
C PHE A 86 -24.73 16.59 -0.08
N ASN A 87 -23.91 16.31 0.93
CA ASN A 87 -23.44 14.97 1.25
C ASN A 87 -24.15 14.43 2.51
N LEU A 88 -24.97 13.40 2.28
CA LEU A 88 -25.77 12.69 3.27
C LEU A 88 -25.27 11.24 3.45
N SER A 89 -24.13 10.89 2.84
CA SER A 89 -23.68 9.50 2.78
C SER A 89 -23.41 8.86 4.15
N GLU A 90 -23.44 7.54 4.19
CA GLU A 90 -23.12 6.74 5.39
C GLU A 90 -24.09 7.01 6.55
N ASN A 91 -25.36 7.24 6.21
CA ASN A 91 -26.49 7.33 7.14
C ASN A 91 -27.46 6.18 6.84
N GLU A 92 -27.04 4.95 7.14
CA GLU A 92 -27.73 3.71 6.75
C GLU A 92 -29.19 3.62 7.26
N ASP A 93 -29.46 4.18 8.45
CA ASP A 93 -30.79 4.18 9.06
C ASP A 93 -31.77 5.20 8.43
N LEU A 94 -31.26 6.13 7.61
CA LEU A 94 -32.07 7.20 7.02
C LEU A 94 -32.83 6.67 5.81
N THR A 95 -34.16 6.59 5.93
CA THR A 95 -35.02 5.99 4.90
C THR A 95 -35.81 7.00 4.07
N ASP A 96 -35.95 8.24 4.55
CA ASP A 96 -36.67 9.33 3.87
C ASP A 96 -36.04 10.69 4.20
N PHE A 97 -36.20 11.66 3.29
CA PHE A 97 -35.67 13.02 3.44
C PHE A 97 -36.47 14.05 2.63
N GLU A 98 -36.73 15.23 3.22
CA GLU A 98 -37.51 16.31 2.60
C GLU A 98 -36.69 17.15 1.58
N PHE A 99 -36.23 16.55 0.49
CA PHE A 99 -35.41 17.22 -0.53
C PHE A 99 -36.07 18.47 -1.17
N GLN A 100 -37.40 18.57 -1.14
CA GLN A 100 -38.13 19.77 -1.57
C GLN A 100 -37.72 21.06 -0.83
N LYS A 101 -37.11 20.94 0.36
CA LYS A 101 -36.59 22.06 1.14
C LYS A 101 -35.28 22.63 0.58
N LEU A 102 -34.60 21.88 -0.29
CA LEU A 102 -33.32 22.23 -0.91
C LEU A 102 -33.47 22.29 -2.45
N PRO A 103 -34.26 23.24 -2.99
CA PRO A 103 -34.72 23.19 -4.39
C PRO A 103 -33.62 23.41 -5.44
N ASN A 104 -32.46 23.95 -5.05
CA ASN A 104 -31.37 24.33 -5.95
C ASN A 104 -30.19 23.36 -5.93
N LEU A 105 -30.35 22.18 -5.33
CA LEU A 105 -29.31 21.15 -5.32
C LEU A 105 -28.86 20.79 -6.73
N GLN A 106 -27.55 20.75 -6.90
CA GLN A 106 -26.84 20.35 -8.11
C GLN A 106 -26.06 19.06 -7.90
N ILE A 107 -25.56 18.81 -6.69
CA ILE A 107 -24.82 17.62 -6.31
C ILE A 107 -25.49 17.01 -5.08
N LEU A 108 -25.80 15.72 -5.16
CA LEU A 108 -26.37 14.96 -4.06
C LEU A 108 -25.66 13.63 -3.92
N ASP A 109 -25.11 13.38 -2.73
CA ASP A 109 -24.52 12.10 -2.35
C ASP A 109 -25.33 11.47 -1.21
N ILE A 110 -26.03 10.39 -1.52
CA ILE A 110 -26.80 9.60 -0.55
C ILE A 110 -26.26 8.17 -0.46
N GLN A 111 -24.98 7.95 -0.80
CA GLN A 111 -24.33 6.64 -0.67
C GLN A 111 -24.57 6.02 0.71
N SER A 112 -24.77 4.70 0.75
CA SER A 112 -24.99 3.96 2.01
C SER A 112 -26.10 4.58 2.89
N THR A 113 -27.21 5.00 2.27
CA THR A 113 -28.42 5.40 3.00
C THR A 113 -29.51 4.33 2.85
N GLY A 114 -30.47 4.32 3.76
CA GLY A 114 -31.66 3.47 3.69
C GLY A 114 -32.73 3.96 2.72
N ILE A 115 -32.45 5.00 1.91
CA ILE A 115 -33.41 5.57 0.95
C ILE A 115 -33.61 4.61 -0.22
N THR A 116 -34.81 4.05 -0.34
CA THR A 116 -35.19 3.12 -1.41
C THR A 116 -36.17 3.71 -2.43
N ASP A 117 -36.89 4.79 -2.07
CA ASP A 117 -37.85 5.46 -2.95
C ASP A 117 -37.28 6.78 -3.49
N TYR A 118 -36.81 6.74 -4.74
CA TYR A 118 -36.24 7.92 -5.41
C TYR A 118 -37.29 8.92 -5.91
N THR A 119 -38.59 8.76 -5.61
CA THR A 119 -39.57 9.81 -5.90
C THR A 119 -39.30 11.10 -5.12
N CYS A 120 -38.68 11.01 -3.94
CA CYS A 120 -38.34 12.16 -3.09
C CYS A 120 -37.36 13.14 -3.75
N ILE A 121 -36.49 12.68 -4.66
CA ILE A 121 -35.50 13.52 -5.35
C ILE A 121 -35.99 14.07 -6.70
N GLN A 122 -37.18 13.67 -7.19
CA GLN A 122 -37.70 14.14 -8.49
C GLN A 122 -38.00 15.64 -8.53
N CYS A 123 -38.17 16.28 -7.36
CA CYS A 123 -38.37 17.73 -7.30
C CYS A 123 -37.09 18.53 -7.63
N LEU A 124 -35.91 17.90 -7.63
CA LEU A 124 -34.62 18.55 -7.79
C LEU A 124 -34.27 18.81 -9.27
N LYS A 125 -34.84 19.89 -9.82
CA LYS A 125 -34.73 20.26 -11.25
C LYS A 125 -33.33 20.66 -11.72
N PHE A 126 -32.43 20.98 -10.79
CA PHE A 126 -31.05 21.40 -11.09
C PHE A 126 -30.01 20.33 -10.78
N LEU A 127 -30.44 19.13 -10.36
CA LEU A 127 -29.53 18.08 -9.93
C LEU A 127 -28.72 17.52 -11.11
N LYS A 128 -27.42 17.78 -11.11
CA LYS A 128 -26.48 17.34 -12.14
C LYS A 128 -25.73 16.07 -11.77
N GLN A 129 -25.45 15.87 -10.48
CA GLN A 129 -24.73 14.71 -9.99
C GLN A 129 -25.50 14.01 -8.88
N LEU A 130 -25.65 12.70 -9.03
CA LEU A 130 -26.29 11.84 -8.06
C LEU A 130 -25.40 10.61 -7.78
N SER A 131 -25.08 10.40 -6.50
CA SER A 131 -24.42 9.18 -6.02
C SER A 131 -25.38 8.42 -5.09
N ILE A 132 -25.68 7.18 -5.46
CA ILE A 132 -26.54 6.26 -4.69
C ILE A 132 -25.84 4.92 -4.45
N ASN A 133 -24.52 4.94 -4.37
CA ASN A 133 -23.68 3.75 -4.20
C ASN A 133 -24.09 3.00 -2.93
N LYS A 134 -24.08 1.67 -2.94
CA LYS A 134 -24.46 0.85 -1.77
C LYS A 134 -25.87 1.14 -1.23
N CYS A 135 -26.75 1.74 -2.02
CA CYS A 135 -28.17 1.90 -1.71
C CYS A 135 -28.98 0.79 -2.39
N SER A 136 -30.30 0.76 -2.16
CA SER A 136 -31.15 -0.15 -2.91
C SER A 136 -31.49 0.39 -4.29
N CYS A 137 -31.15 -0.33 -5.36
CA CYS A 137 -31.40 0.12 -6.74
C CYS A 137 -32.71 -0.44 -7.34
N ALA A 138 -33.65 -0.91 -6.52
CA ALA A 138 -34.90 -1.51 -6.97
C ALA A 138 -35.81 -0.60 -7.83
N ASN A 139 -35.67 0.74 -7.73
CA ASN A 139 -36.57 1.71 -8.39
C ASN A 139 -35.85 2.84 -9.17
N LEU A 140 -34.81 2.52 -9.94
CA LEU A 140 -34.06 3.52 -10.73
C LEU A 140 -34.87 4.23 -11.83
N GLN A 141 -36.04 3.73 -12.20
CA GLN A 141 -36.90 4.34 -13.22
C GLN A 141 -37.25 5.81 -12.93
N LYS A 142 -37.33 6.18 -11.65
CA LYS A 142 -37.59 7.56 -11.22
C LYS A 142 -36.39 8.48 -11.45
N VAL A 143 -35.17 7.95 -11.27
CA VAL A 143 -33.91 8.65 -11.56
C VAL A 143 -33.76 8.87 -13.06
N PHE A 144 -34.13 7.90 -13.90
CA PHE A 144 -34.00 8.02 -15.37
C PHE A 144 -34.90 9.09 -16.00
N GLN A 145 -35.89 9.60 -15.27
CA GLN A 145 -36.71 10.75 -15.68
C GLN A 145 -36.01 12.11 -15.47
N MET A 146 -34.90 12.15 -14.74
CA MET A 146 -34.14 13.36 -14.41
C MET A 146 -33.15 13.73 -15.53
N GLN A 147 -33.67 14.20 -16.67
CA GLN A 147 -32.91 14.44 -17.91
C GLN A 147 -31.76 15.46 -17.78
N GLN A 148 -31.75 16.28 -16.73
CA GLN A 148 -30.67 17.22 -16.43
C GLN A 148 -29.41 16.56 -15.85
N LEU A 149 -29.48 15.27 -15.48
CA LEU A 149 -28.38 14.57 -14.81
C LEU A 149 -27.19 14.40 -15.76
N GLU A 150 -26.03 14.85 -15.32
CA GLU A 150 -24.75 14.78 -16.04
C GLU A 150 -23.86 13.64 -15.50
N LYS A 151 -24.03 13.27 -14.23
CA LYS A 151 -23.25 12.23 -13.55
C LYS A 151 -24.12 11.35 -12.67
N LEU A 152 -23.94 10.04 -12.81
CA LEU A 152 -24.67 9.04 -12.02
C LEU A 152 -23.71 7.96 -11.53
N ASN A 153 -23.74 7.71 -10.21
CA ASN A 153 -23.03 6.59 -9.61
C ASN A 153 -24.02 5.67 -8.87
N VAL A 154 -24.08 4.43 -9.34
CA VAL A 154 -24.94 3.34 -8.84
C VAL A 154 -24.12 2.11 -8.47
N SER A 155 -22.86 2.32 -8.11
CA SER A 155 -21.92 1.23 -7.82
C SER A 155 -22.29 0.49 -6.53
N ASP A 156 -22.05 -0.82 -6.50
CA ASP A 156 -22.27 -1.68 -5.33
C ASP A 156 -23.73 -1.65 -4.80
N CYS A 157 -24.68 -1.29 -5.65
CA CYS A 157 -26.10 -1.37 -5.38
C CYS A 157 -26.59 -2.82 -5.49
N ASP A 158 -27.65 -3.17 -4.76
CA ASP A 158 -28.36 -4.42 -5.02
C ASP A 158 -29.25 -4.31 -6.27
N GLN A 159 -29.36 -5.41 -7.02
CA GLN A 159 -30.33 -5.55 -8.11
C GLN A 159 -30.32 -4.44 -9.19
N VAL A 160 -29.15 -3.89 -9.55
CA VAL A 160 -29.06 -2.80 -10.52
C VAL A 160 -29.69 -3.19 -11.86
N ASN A 161 -30.76 -2.49 -12.24
CA ASN A 161 -31.40 -2.59 -13.55
C ASN A 161 -31.34 -1.24 -14.26
N LEU A 162 -30.50 -1.16 -15.30
CA LEU A 162 -30.30 0.07 -16.08
C LEU A 162 -31.25 0.20 -17.28
N SER A 163 -32.28 -0.64 -17.38
CA SER A 163 -33.25 -0.48 -18.46
C SER A 163 -33.93 0.89 -18.37
N GLY A 164 -33.94 1.65 -19.47
CA GLY A 164 -34.48 3.01 -19.48
C GLY A 164 -33.45 4.12 -19.25
N ILE A 165 -32.19 3.79 -18.92
CA ILE A 165 -31.12 4.78 -18.72
C ILE A 165 -30.87 5.67 -19.95
N GLN A 166 -31.21 5.20 -21.15
CA GLN A 166 -31.15 5.98 -22.40
C GLN A 166 -32.00 7.27 -22.35
N GLN A 167 -32.87 7.46 -21.36
CA GLN A 167 -33.56 8.74 -21.17
C GLN A 167 -32.62 9.86 -20.68
N LEU A 168 -31.49 9.52 -20.05
CA LEU A 168 -30.51 10.47 -19.52
C LEU A 168 -29.53 10.96 -20.61
N GLN A 169 -30.04 11.65 -21.62
CA GLN A 169 -29.27 12.06 -22.82
C GLN A 169 -28.12 13.05 -22.55
N ASN A 170 -28.06 13.67 -21.36
CA ASN A 170 -26.97 14.55 -20.95
C ASN A 170 -25.90 13.84 -20.11
N LEU A 171 -26.07 12.54 -19.84
CA LEU A 171 -25.16 11.80 -18.97
C LEU A 171 -23.77 11.72 -19.60
N SER A 172 -22.80 12.28 -18.90
CA SER A 172 -21.39 12.32 -19.31
C SER A 172 -20.54 11.32 -18.52
N GLU A 173 -20.95 10.99 -17.30
CA GLU A 173 -20.27 10.07 -16.40
C GLU A 173 -21.27 9.05 -15.85
N LEU A 174 -20.99 7.76 -16.09
CA LEU A 174 -21.71 6.66 -15.49
C LEU A 174 -20.73 5.73 -14.77
N LYS A 175 -20.97 5.55 -13.46
CA LYS A 175 -20.28 4.57 -12.64
C LYS A 175 -21.27 3.51 -12.19
N CYS A 176 -21.01 2.28 -12.59
CA CYS A 176 -21.79 1.13 -12.18
C CYS A 176 -20.85 -0.06 -11.96
N ILE A 177 -21.03 -0.70 -10.82
CA ILE A 177 -20.33 -1.93 -10.45
C ILE A 177 -21.44 -2.93 -10.10
N GLN A 178 -21.32 -4.15 -10.60
CA GLN A 178 -22.26 -5.25 -10.38
C GLN A 178 -23.68 -5.01 -10.93
N ILE A 179 -23.86 -5.37 -12.20
CA ILE A 179 -25.20 -5.48 -12.80
C ILE A 179 -25.67 -6.94 -12.71
N GLN A 180 -26.97 -7.17 -12.49
CA GLN A 180 -27.53 -8.53 -12.47
C GLN A 180 -27.24 -9.28 -13.78
N GLN A 181 -26.87 -10.56 -13.66
CA GLN A 181 -26.84 -11.50 -14.78
C GLN A 181 -28.18 -11.41 -15.51
N GLU A 182 -28.15 -11.27 -16.84
CA GLU A 182 -29.29 -11.11 -17.78
C GLU A 182 -29.74 -9.69 -18.14
N SER A 183 -29.12 -8.63 -17.62
CA SER A 183 -29.51 -7.29 -18.08
C SER A 183 -29.09 -7.03 -19.54
N ASN A 184 -30.01 -6.54 -20.36
CA ASN A 184 -29.69 -5.84 -21.62
C ASN A 184 -29.07 -4.45 -21.34
N ALA A 185 -28.49 -4.21 -20.15
CA ALA A 185 -28.08 -2.87 -19.70
C ALA A 185 -27.10 -2.21 -20.66
N LEU A 186 -26.17 -2.99 -21.23
CA LEU A 186 -25.22 -2.45 -22.20
C LEU A 186 -25.96 -1.84 -23.41
N ARG A 187 -27.00 -2.51 -23.95
CA ARG A 187 -27.76 -2.02 -25.11
C ARG A 187 -28.35 -0.62 -24.90
N ASP A 188 -28.88 -0.34 -23.71
CA ASP A 188 -29.44 0.97 -23.39
C ASP A 188 -28.34 2.02 -23.14
N ILE A 189 -27.23 1.63 -22.50
CA ILE A 189 -26.05 2.50 -22.31
C ILE A 189 -25.44 2.91 -23.66
N LEU A 190 -25.42 2.01 -24.66
CA LEU A 190 -24.88 2.30 -26.00
C LEU A 190 -25.58 3.47 -26.71
N LEU A 191 -26.78 3.87 -26.26
CA LEU A 191 -27.53 5.01 -26.78
C LEU A 191 -27.13 6.35 -26.14
N LEU A 192 -26.27 6.34 -25.11
CA LEU A 192 -25.78 7.52 -24.39
C LEU A 192 -24.50 8.09 -25.03
N GLY A 193 -24.63 8.63 -26.25
CA GLY A 193 -23.49 9.16 -27.02
C GLY A 193 -22.74 10.36 -26.39
N SER A 194 -23.26 10.93 -25.30
CA SER A 194 -22.63 12.00 -24.51
C SER A 194 -21.56 11.50 -23.53
N LEU A 195 -21.49 10.19 -23.26
CA LEU A 195 -20.58 9.63 -22.27
C LEU A 195 -19.11 9.90 -22.62
N THR A 196 -18.38 10.41 -21.63
CA THR A 196 -16.92 10.61 -21.67
C THR A 196 -16.21 9.73 -20.63
N TYR A 197 -16.94 9.27 -19.61
CA TYR A 197 -16.47 8.38 -18.55
C TYR A 197 -17.48 7.25 -18.33
N LEU A 198 -17.02 6.01 -18.47
CA LEU A 198 -17.85 4.83 -18.24
C LEU A 198 -17.10 3.77 -17.42
N GLN A 199 -17.71 3.34 -16.33
CA GLN A 199 -17.24 2.22 -15.51
C GLN A 199 -18.36 1.19 -15.41
N LEU A 200 -18.07 -0.04 -15.84
CA LEU A 200 -18.95 -1.22 -15.82
C LEU A 200 -18.17 -2.44 -15.28
N GLN A 201 -17.67 -2.32 -14.06
CA GLN A 201 -16.88 -3.38 -13.43
C GLN A 201 -17.79 -4.49 -12.88
N ALA A 202 -17.40 -5.77 -13.01
CA ALA A 202 -18.14 -6.88 -12.43
C ALA A 202 -19.60 -7.01 -12.94
N CYS A 203 -19.84 -6.67 -14.20
CA CYS A 203 -21.17 -6.65 -14.82
C CYS A 203 -21.48 -7.90 -15.68
N PHE A 204 -20.67 -8.95 -15.58
CA PHE A 204 -20.80 -10.20 -16.35
C PHE A 204 -20.84 -9.99 -17.88
N LEU A 205 -20.20 -8.92 -18.38
CA LEU A 205 -20.19 -8.62 -19.80
C LEU A 205 -19.32 -9.64 -20.55
N THR A 206 -19.85 -10.27 -21.59
CA THR A 206 -19.09 -11.14 -22.50
C THR A 206 -18.87 -10.51 -23.87
N ASP A 207 -19.81 -9.66 -24.29
CA ASP A 207 -19.85 -9.00 -25.58
C ASP A 207 -19.99 -7.49 -25.39
N ILE A 208 -19.15 -6.73 -26.09
CA ILE A 208 -19.16 -5.27 -26.09
C ILE A 208 -19.54 -4.69 -27.46
N SER A 209 -20.19 -5.52 -28.29
CA SER A 209 -20.61 -5.13 -29.63
C SER A 209 -21.42 -3.83 -29.61
N GLY A 210 -21.06 -2.91 -30.50
CA GLY A 210 -21.74 -1.60 -30.60
C GLY A 210 -21.20 -0.51 -29.67
N ILE A 211 -20.18 -0.79 -28.83
CA ILE A 211 -19.49 0.22 -28.02
C ILE A 211 -18.93 1.40 -28.83
N SER A 212 -18.77 1.22 -30.14
CA SER A 212 -18.40 2.26 -31.12
C SER A 212 -19.31 3.49 -31.12
N GLN A 213 -20.55 3.39 -30.62
CA GLN A 213 -21.44 4.54 -30.44
C GLN A 213 -20.94 5.52 -29.37
N LEU A 214 -20.14 5.04 -28.41
CA LEU A 214 -19.61 5.83 -27.30
C LEU A 214 -18.26 6.48 -27.66
N ASN A 215 -18.13 7.02 -28.88
CA ASN A 215 -16.87 7.52 -29.44
C ASN A 215 -16.26 8.75 -28.74
N ARG A 216 -16.95 9.34 -27.77
CA ARG A 216 -16.46 10.44 -26.92
C ARG A 216 -15.80 9.96 -25.63
N LEU A 217 -15.78 8.66 -25.37
CA LEU A 217 -15.15 8.11 -24.17
C LEU A 217 -13.68 8.46 -24.10
N THR A 218 -13.29 8.97 -22.94
CA THR A 218 -11.91 9.27 -22.55
C THR A 218 -11.42 8.31 -21.46
N TYR A 219 -12.34 7.71 -20.72
CA TYR A 219 -12.11 6.71 -19.68
C TYR A 219 -13.12 5.57 -19.84
N LEU A 220 -12.63 4.34 -19.86
CA LEU A 220 -13.43 3.14 -19.95
C LEU A 220 -12.86 2.07 -19.02
N ASP A 221 -13.66 1.64 -18.04
CA ASP A 221 -13.36 0.51 -17.18
C ASP A 221 -14.38 -0.62 -17.41
N LEU A 222 -13.88 -1.74 -17.90
CA LEU A 222 -14.60 -2.98 -18.14
C LEU A 222 -13.96 -4.15 -17.38
N SER A 223 -13.23 -3.86 -16.29
CA SER A 223 -12.54 -4.87 -15.51
C SER A 223 -13.50 -5.84 -14.82
N ARG A 224 -13.02 -7.04 -14.46
CA ARG A 224 -13.81 -8.08 -13.76
C ARG A 224 -15.05 -8.52 -14.55
N ASN A 225 -14.97 -8.61 -15.87
CA ASN A 225 -16.05 -9.15 -16.69
C ASN A 225 -15.60 -10.49 -17.33
N ASP A 226 -16.38 -11.00 -18.29
CA ASP A 226 -16.10 -12.24 -19.02
C ASP A 226 -15.79 -11.94 -20.51
N ILE A 227 -15.22 -10.76 -20.80
CA ILE A 227 -14.96 -10.28 -22.16
C ILE A 227 -13.84 -11.11 -22.79
N VAL A 228 -14.05 -11.57 -24.02
CA VAL A 228 -13.06 -12.34 -24.80
C VAL A 228 -12.44 -11.50 -25.92
N SER A 229 -13.18 -10.56 -26.50
CA SER A 229 -12.73 -9.74 -27.62
C SER A 229 -12.98 -8.25 -27.38
N ILE A 230 -12.00 -7.44 -27.79
CA ILE A 230 -12.06 -5.97 -27.71
C ILE A 230 -11.99 -5.28 -29.09
N ALA A 231 -12.24 -6.02 -30.18
CA ALA A 231 -12.06 -5.52 -31.55
C ALA A 231 -12.86 -4.25 -31.86
N ASP A 232 -14.00 -4.06 -31.21
CA ASP A 232 -14.86 -2.90 -31.41
C ASP A 232 -14.35 -1.62 -30.71
N LEU A 233 -13.35 -1.71 -29.84
CA LEU A 233 -12.73 -0.53 -29.23
C LEU A 233 -12.01 0.35 -30.26
N LYS A 234 -11.70 -0.16 -31.46
CA LYS A 234 -11.01 0.59 -32.52
C LYS A 234 -11.65 1.93 -32.91
N TYR A 235 -12.93 2.12 -32.58
CA TYR A 235 -13.68 3.35 -32.87
C TYR A 235 -13.60 4.41 -31.75
N LEU A 236 -13.01 4.08 -30.59
CA LEU A 236 -12.93 4.96 -29.41
C LEU A 236 -11.64 5.80 -29.40
N SER A 237 -11.38 6.57 -30.46
CA SER A 237 -10.11 7.28 -30.63
C SER A 237 -9.81 8.37 -29.58
N CYS A 238 -10.82 8.80 -28.80
CA CYS A 238 -10.66 9.75 -27.69
C CYS A 238 -10.17 9.12 -26.38
N LEU A 239 -10.02 7.79 -26.33
CA LEU A 239 -9.74 7.08 -25.09
C LEU A 239 -8.32 7.35 -24.59
N ASN A 240 -8.21 7.76 -23.32
CA ASN A 240 -6.94 7.99 -22.63
C ASN A 240 -6.65 6.89 -21.60
N TYR A 241 -7.69 6.31 -20.99
CA TYR A 241 -7.59 5.29 -19.95
C TYR A 241 -8.49 4.10 -20.27
N LEU A 242 -7.89 2.90 -20.29
CA LEU A 242 -8.58 1.66 -20.59
C LEU A 242 -8.23 0.61 -19.53
N LEU A 243 -9.23 0.20 -18.76
CA LEU A 243 -9.11 -0.84 -17.75
C LEU A 243 -9.92 -2.06 -18.19
N LEU A 244 -9.23 -3.19 -18.33
CA LEU A 244 -9.69 -4.47 -18.87
C LEU A 244 -9.25 -5.64 -17.98
N SER A 245 -8.71 -5.37 -16.80
CA SER A 245 -8.15 -6.41 -15.94
C SER A 245 -9.20 -7.43 -15.50
N LEU A 246 -8.79 -8.68 -15.24
CA LEU A 246 -9.69 -9.76 -14.81
C LEU A 246 -10.81 -10.00 -15.86
N ASN A 247 -10.41 -10.33 -17.09
CA ASN A 247 -11.29 -10.76 -18.19
C ASN A 247 -10.73 -12.06 -18.82
N LYS A 248 -11.24 -12.44 -19.99
CA LYS A 248 -10.81 -13.64 -20.75
C LYS A 248 -10.22 -13.26 -22.11
N ILE A 249 -9.58 -12.09 -22.19
CA ILE A 249 -9.07 -11.53 -23.45
C ILE A 249 -7.81 -12.29 -23.86
N THR A 250 -7.79 -12.82 -25.08
CA THR A 250 -6.63 -13.50 -25.67
C THR A 250 -5.95 -12.69 -26.77
N ASP A 251 -6.68 -11.77 -27.39
CA ASP A 251 -6.22 -10.92 -28.49
C ASP A 251 -6.69 -9.48 -28.29
N ILE A 252 -5.76 -8.53 -28.46
CA ILE A 252 -5.99 -7.09 -28.28
C ILE A 252 -6.17 -6.36 -29.62
N SER A 253 -6.59 -7.05 -30.70
CA SER A 253 -6.88 -6.36 -31.96
C SER A 253 -7.90 -5.24 -31.76
N GLY A 254 -7.70 -4.15 -32.48
CA GLY A 254 -8.48 -2.93 -32.37
C GLY A 254 -7.81 -1.87 -31.49
N ILE A 255 -6.95 -2.28 -30.55
CA ILE A 255 -6.24 -1.36 -29.65
C ILE A 255 -5.25 -0.46 -30.41
N GLU A 256 -4.72 -0.91 -31.55
CA GLU A 256 -3.75 -0.19 -32.37
C GLU A 256 -4.27 1.16 -32.90
N HIS A 257 -5.59 1.39 -32.84
CA HIS A 257 -6.27 2.63 -33.24
C HIS A 257 -6.45 3.64 -32.10
N LEU A 258 -6.17 3.26 -30.84
CA LEU A 258 -6.36 4.10 -29.65
C LEU A 258 -5.16 5.02 -29.41
N LEU A 259 -4.84 5.87 -30.39
CA LEU A 259 -3.59 6.63 -30.42
C LEU A 259 -3.40 7.64 -29.27
N ASN A 260 -4.49 8.00 -28.56
CA ASN A 260 -4.45 8.88 -27.39
C ASN A 260 -4.25 8.12 -26.06
N LEU A 261 -4.20 6.78 -26.11
CA LEU A 261 -4.15 5.96 -24.90
C LEU A 261 -2.87 6.23 -24.11
N LYS A 262 -3.06 6.59 -22.83
CA LYS A 262 -2.00 6.87 -21.87
C LYS A 262 -1.83 5.74 -20.86
N SER A 263 -2.93 5.09 -20.49
CA SER A 263 -2.93 4.03 -19.49
C SER A 263 -3.74 2.84 -19.99
N LEU A 264 -3.09 1.67 -19.93
CA LEU A 264 -3.70 0.38 -20.24
C LEU A 264 -3.50 -0.55 -19.05
N CYS A 265 -4.59 -0.98 -18.43
CA CYS A 265 -4.58 -2.06 -17.43
C CYS A 265 -5.31 -3.27 -18.02
N ALA A 266 -4.58 -4.34 -18.34
CA ALA A 266 -5.15 -5.58 -18.84
C ALA A 266 -4.60 -6.82 -18.10
N SER A 267 -4.10 -6.64 -16.87
CA SER A 267 -3.66 -7.72 -15.98
C SER A 267 -4.74 -8.80 -15.76
N HIS A 268 -4.34 -10.04 -15.49
CA HIS A 268 -5.24 -11.20 -15.35
C HIS A 268 -6.12 -11.41 -16.59
N ASN A 269 -5.47 -11.60 -17.74
CA ASN A 269 -6.07 -12.01 -19.01
C ASN A 269 -5.24 -13.16 -19.60
N GLU A 270 -5.60 -13.64 -20.79
CA GLU A 270 -4.91 -14.76 -21.45
C GLU A 270 -4.09 -14.29 -22.66
N LEU A 271 -3.47 -13.12 -22.53
CA LEU A 271 -2.67 -12.50 -23.60
C LEU A 271 -1.33 -13.21 -23.78
N HIS A 272 -1.04 -13.63 -25.00
CA HIS A 272 0.25 -14.24 -25.37
C HIS A 272 1.17 -13.27 -26.12
N SER A 273 0.61 -12.20 -26.70
CA SER A 273 1.35 -11.18 -27.45
C SER A 273 0.71 -9.81 -27.31
N ILE A 274 1.54 -8.77 -27.36
CA ILE A 274 1.14 -7.37 -27.32
C ILE A 274 1.62 -6.57 -28.53
N GLN A 275 1.95 -7.21 -29.65
CA GLN A 275 2.49 -6.55 -30.84
C GLN A 275 1.59 -5.43 -31.37
N LYS A 276 0.27 -5.51 -31.15
CA LYS A 276 -0.69 -4.47 -31.53
C LYS A 276 -0.50 -3.14 -30.79
N LEU A 277 0.28 -3.10 -29.71
CA LEU A 277 0.60 -1.87 -28.99
C LEU A 277 1.65 -0.99 -29.71
N SER A 278 2.30 -1.48 -30.78
CA SER A 278 3.44 -0.79 -31.41
C SER A 278 3.15 0.62 -31.93
N SER A 279 1.90 0.98 -32.20
CA SER A 279 1.47 2.31 -32.62
C SER A 279 1.20 3.28 -31.45
N LEU A 280 1.10 2.79 -30.21
CA LEU A 280 0.63 3.55 -29.05
C LEU A 280 1.79 4.25 -28.34
N THR A 281 2.34 5.27 -28.98
CA THR A 281 3.51 6.03 -28.50
C THR A 281 3.23 6.93 -27.28
N ASN A 282 1.96 7.18 -26.97
CA ASN A 282 1.53 8.01 -25.84
C ASN A 282 1.35 7.22 -24.53
N LEU A 283 1.59 5.91 -24.53
CA LEU A 283 1.49 5.10 -23.32
C LEU A 283 2.48 5.60 -22.24
N GLU A 284 1.93 5.87 -21.07
CA GLU A 284 2.62 6.29 -19.85
C GLU A 284 2.62 5.16 -18.81
N THR A 285 1.57 4.34 -18.78
CA THR A 285 1.37 3.24 -17.81
C THR A 285 0.83 2.00 -18.52
N VAL A 286 1.48 0.86 -18.33
CA VAL A 286 1.04 -0.43 -18.87
C VAL A 286 1.07 -1.49 -17.77
N GLU A 287 -0.07 -2.09 -17.48
CA GLU A 287 -0.21 -3.19 -16.52
C GLU A 287 -0.75 -4.44 -17.23
N LEU A 288 0.07 -5.47 -17.31
CA LEU A 288 -0.14 -6.73 -18.03
C LEU A 288 0.29 -7.92 -17.17
N ALA A 289 0.17 -7.79 -15.85
CA ALA A 289 0.52 -8.85 -14.91
C ALA A 289 -0.40 -10.06 -15.07
N TYR A 290 0.06 -11.26 -14.69
CA TYR A 290 -0.75 -12.48 -14.77
C TYR A 290 -1.38 -12.69 -16.16
N CYS A 291 -0.57 -12.53 -17.21
CA CYS A 291 -0.91 -12.91 -18.57
C CYS A 291 -0.07 -14.13 -18.97
N LYS A 292 0.12 -14.37 -20.27
CA LYS A 292 0.93 -15.47 -20.83
C LYS A 292 1.98 -14.92 -21.79
N LEU A 293 2.51 -13.73 -21.50
CA LEU A 293 3.41 -13.02 -22.40
C LEU A 293 4.80 -13.65 -22.40
N ALA A 294 5.29 -13.99 -23.59
CA ALA A 294 6.66 -14.48 -23.79
C ALA A 294 7.63 -13.38 -24.28
N SER A 295 7.12 -12.21 -24.68
CA SER A 295 7.92 -11.07 -25.15
C SER A 295 7.19 -9.74 -24.90
N LEU A 296 7.97 -8.65 -24.81
CA LEU A 296 7.47 -7.28 -24.73
C LEU A 296 7.39 -6.57 -26.09
N HIS A 297 7.70 -7.26 -27.20
CA HIS A 297 7.56 -6.68 -28.54
C HIS A 297 6.13 -6.21 -28.78
N GLY A 298 5.99 -4.95 -29.17
CA GLY A 298 4.76 -4.19 -29.05
C GLY A 298 4.97 -2.88 -28.28
N LEU A 299 5.90 -2.85 -27.33
CA LEU A 299 6.20 -1.64 -26.54
C LEU A 299 7.40 -0.85 -27.07
N ASP A 300 8.03 -1.30 -28.17
CA ASP A 300 9.31 -0.78 -28.68
C ASP A 300 9.30 0.74 -28.95
N ASN A 301 8.12 1.31 -29.21
CA ASN A 301 7.92 2.73 -29.51
C ASN A 301 7.25 3.53 -28.37
N ALA A 302 6.97 2.90 -27.22
CA ALA A 302 6.31 3.55 -26.07
C ALA A 302 7.30 4.42 -25.28
N LEU A 303 7.84 5.47 -25.91
CA LEU A 303 8.88 6.34 -25.36
C LEU A 303 8.41 7.22 -24.19
N ASN A 304 7.10 7.27 -23.93
CA ASN A 304 6.51 8.00 -22.81
C ASN A 304 6.27 7.14 -21.57
N LEU A 305 6.57 5.84 -21.63
CA LEU A 305 6.30 4.88 -20.56
C LEU A 305 7.05 5.28 -19.28
N GLN A 306 6.31 5.38 -18.18
CA GLN A 306 6.80 5.74 -16.84
C GLN A 306 6.74 4.54 -15.89
N PHE A 307 5.75 3.68 -16.07
CA PHE A 307 5.54 2.48 -15.27
C PHE A 307 5.11 1.31 -16.15
N ILE A 308 5.71 0.15 -15.90
CA ILE A 308 5.30 -1.11 -16.49
C ILE A 308 5.19 -2.19 -15.42
N ASP A 309 4.07 -2.90 -15.44
CA ASP A 309 3.86 -4.12 -14.66
C ASP A 309 3.61 -5.32 -15.57
N VAL A 310 4.54 -6.28 -15.53
CA VAL A 310 4.52 -7.53 -16.30
C VAL A 310 4.84 -8.73 -15.41
N HIS A 311 4.62 -8.63 -14.09
CA HIS A 311 4.89 -9.73 -13.17
C HIS A 311 3.97 -10.94 -13.44
N ASN A 312 4.42 -12.14 -13.07
CA ASN A 312 3.72 -13.41 -13.38
C ASN A 312 3.39 -13.56 -14.88
N ASN A 313 4.42 -13.59 -15.72
CA ASN A 313 4.33 -13.89 -17.15
C ASN A 313 5.39 -14.95 -17.53
N GLU A 314 5.59 -15.18 -18.83
CA GLU A 314 6.53 -16.17 -19.38
C GLU A 314 7.72 -15.49 -20.07
N LEU A 315 8.08 -14.26 -19.64
CA LEU A 315 9.15 -13.48 -20.26
C LEU A 315 10.52 -14.10 -19.94
N VAL A 316 11.37 -14.21 -20.97
CA VAL A 316 12.75 -14.72 -20.83
C VAL A 316 13.81 -13.62 -20.86
N ASP A 317 13.45 -12.44 -21.39
CA ASP A 317 14.25 -11.22 -21.41
C ASP A 317 13.33 -9.97 -21.52
N PHE A 318 13.93 -8.78 -21.51
CA PHE A 318 13.20 -7.52 -21.70
C PHE A 318 13.12 -7.07 -23.16
N SER A 319 13.36 -7.96 -24.13
CA SER A 319 13.31 -7.60 -25.56
C SER A 319 11.93 -7.06 -25.93
N GLY A 320 11.93 -5.89 -26.56
CA GLY A 320 10.72 -5.12 -26.87
C GLY A 320 10.46 -3.93 -25.92
N LEU A 321 11.22 -3.81 -24.83
CA LEU A 321 11.19 -2.62 -24.01
C LEU A 321 11.92 -1.45 -24.72
N PRO A 322 11.34 -0.24 -24.78
CA PRO A 322 11.97 0.90 -25.43
C PRO A 322 13.18 1.39 -24.62
N ASN A 323 14.22 1.90 -25.29
CA ASN A 323 15.21 2.76 -24.64
C ASN A 323 14.51 4.08 -24.25
N ASN A 324 14.13 4.23 -22.99
CA ASN A 324 13.09 5.16 -22.58
C ASN A 324 13.59 6.18 -21.54
N SER A 325 13.34 7.47 -21.79
CA SER A 325 13.82 8.56 -20.95
C SER A 325 12.96 8.88 -19.71
N LYS A 326 11.82 8.20 -19.55
CA LYS A 326 10.79 8.44 -18.53
C LYS A 326 10.48 7.24 -17.65
N LEU A 327 10.95 6.03 -17.98
CA LEU A 327 10.62 4.81 -17.25
C LEU A 327 11.24 4.84 -15.85
N VAL A 328 10.40 4.97 -14.82
CA VAL A 328 10.81 5.11 -13.41
C VAL A 328 10.79 3.78 -12.68
N ARG A 329 9.82 2.91 -13.01
CA ARG A 329 9.61 1.65 -12.29
C ARG A 329 9.21 0.51 -13.22
N ILE A 330 9.84 -0.65 -13.00
CA ILE A 330 9.55 -1.91 -13.69
C ILE A 330 9.25 -2.97 -12.64
N THR A 331 8.08 -3.59 -12.73
CA THR A 331 7.72 -4.79 -11.96
C THR A 331 7.61 -5.99 -12.89
N ALA A 332 8.55 -6.92 -12.76
CA ALA A 332 8.68 -8.07 -13.66
C ALA A 332 9.06 -9.36 -12.90
N HIS A 333 8.77 -9.42 -11.61
CA HIS A 333 8.98 -10.57 -10.76
C HIS A 333 8.12 -11.77 -11.20
N TYR A 334 8.51 -13.00 -10.84
CA TYR A 334 7.87 -14.24 -11.30
C TYR A 334 7.78 -14.35 -12.84
N ASN A 335 8.89 -14.08 -13.52
CA ASN A 335 9.11 -14.37 -14.94
C ASN A 335 10.24 -15.40 -15.10
N GLN A 336 10.60 -15.74 -16.34
CA GLN A 336 11.60 -16.77 -16.66
C GLN A 336 12.97 -16.15 -17.04
N PHE A 337 13.29 -14.98 -16.49
CA PHE A 337 14.57 -14.31 -16.77
C PHE A 337 15.76 -15.12 -16.27
N ALA A 338 16.69 -15.46 -17.17
CA ALA A 338 18.00 -16.00 -16.79
C ALA A 338 19.05 -14.90 -16.59
N THR A 339 18.92 -13.80 -17.35
CA THR A 339 19.72 -12.56 -17.25
C THR A 339 18.79 -11.36 -17.42
N LEU A 340 19.32 -10.14 -17.28
CA LEU A 340 18.57 -8.89 -17.48
C LEU A 340 18.79 -8.31 -18.89
N SER A 341 19.02 -9.17 -19.88
CA SER A 341 19.18 -8.75 -21.28
C SER A 341 17.93 -8.08 -21.83
N GLY A 342 18.11 -7.21 -22.83
CA GLY A 342 17.01 -6.50 -23.48
C GLY A 342 16.48 -5.29 -22.70
N LEU A 343 16.93 -5.05 -21.47
CA LEU A 343 16.44 -3.94 -20.62
C LEU A 343 16.74 -2.56 -21.23
N GLY A 344 17.83 -2.48 -22.00
CA GLY A 344 18.25 -1.26 -22.69
C GLY A 344 18.71 -0.15 -21.73
N PHE A 345 18.87 1.05 -22.27
CA PHE A 345 19.26 2.21 -21.47
C PHE A 345 18.03 2.92 -20.91
N GLN A 346 17.89 2.90 -19.57
CA GLN A 346 16.81 3.57 -18.83
C GLN A 346 17.40 4.66 -17.90
N PRO A 347 17.62 5.90 -18.38
CA PRO A 347 18.34 6.94 -17.65
C PRO A 347 17.71 7.39 -16.34
N VAL A 348 16.41 7.14 -16.15
CA VAL A 348 15.65 7.60 -14.97
C VAL A 348 15.03 6.45 -14.16
N LEU A 349 15.35 5.19 -14.49
CA LEU A 349 14.82 4.04 -13.75
C LEU A 349 15.34 4.08 -12.32
N GLN A 350 14.41 4.05 -11.36
CA GLN A 350 14.69 4.12 -9.93
C GLN A 350 14.43 2.78 -9.24
N GLU A 351 13.45 2.01 -9.72
CA GLU A 351 13.02 0.77 -9.09
C GLU A 351 12.89 -0.38 -10.10
N LEU A 352 13.56 -1.50 -9.81
CA LEU A 352 13.50 -2.73 -10.58
C LEU A 352 13.16 -3.91 -9.67
N GLN A 353 12.01 -4.55 -9.93
CA GLN A 353 11.58 -5.76 -9.23
C GLN A 353 11.63 -6.97 -10.15
N VAL A 354 12.52 -7.91 -9.85
CA VAL A 354 12.81 -9.14 -10.62
C VAL A 354 13.01 -10.35 -9.71
N TYR A 355 12.35 -10.36 -8.55
CA TYR A 355 12.40 -11.47 -7.61
C TYR A 355 11.59 -12.67 -8.11
N GLY A 356 11.91 -13.87 -7.63
CA GLY A 356 11.18 -15.09 -8.03
C GLY A 356 11.34 -15.45 -9.51
N CYS A 357 12.41 -15.01 -10.15
CA CYS A 357 12.76 -15.38 -11.52
C CYS A 357 13.83 -16.49 -11.52
N GLU A 358 14.56 -16.64 -12.61
CA GLU A 358 15.59 -17.67 -12.80
C GLU A 358 17.00 -17.07 -12.95
N LEU A 359 17.20 -15.85 -12.45
CA LEU A 359 18.40 -15.05 -12.70
C LEU A 359 19.64 -15.72 -12.12
N VAL A 360 20.71 -15.81 -12.90
CA VAL A 360 22.02 -16.32 -12.44
C VAL A 360 23.06 -15.22 -12.20
N SER A 361 22.83 -14.02 -12.74
CA SER A 361 23.62 -12.80 -12.56
C SER A 361 22.71 -11.57 -12.67
N LEU A 362 23.25 -10.39 -12.33
CA LEU A 362 22.60 -9.10 -12.54
C LEU A 362 23.10 -8.40 -13.81
N GLU A 363 23.81 -9.10 -14.70
CA GLU A 363 24.33 -8.48 -15.93
C GLU A 363 23.19 -7.95 -16.81
N GLY A 364 23.35 -6.73 -17.32
CA GLY A 364 22.33 -5.98 -18.07
C GLY A 364 21.87 -4.68 -17.39
N ILE A 365 22.15 -4.48 -16.10
CA ILE A 365 21.77 -3.28 -15.34
C ILE A 365 22.90 -2.25 -15.18
N GLU A 366 24.11 -2.53 -15.65
CA GLU A 366 25.32 -1.70 -15.47
C GLU A 366 25.13 -0.24 -15.91
N HIS A 367 24.19 -0.03 -16.84
CA HIS A 367 23.94 1.23 -17.51
C HIS A 367 22.75 2.01 -16.92
N LEU A 368 22.29 1.69 -15.71
CA LEU A 368 21.13 2.32 -15.06
C LEU A 368 21.55 3.36 -14.01
N PRO A 369 21.84 4.62 -14.41
CA PRO A 369 22.53 5.59 -13.55
C PRO A 369 21.70 6.11 -12.38
N LYS A 370 20.40 5.81 -12.33
CA LYS A 370 19.48 6.29 -11.28
C LYS A 370 18.84 5.18 -10.48
N LEU A 371 19.22 3.91 -10.70
CA LEU A 371 18.65 2.79 -9.98
C LEU A 371 18.95 2.95 -8.49
N ALA A 372 17.88 2.98 -7.68
CA ALA A 372 17.93 3.21 -6.25
C ALA A 372 17.46 1.99 -5.47
N VAL A 373 16.48 1.25 -6.00
CA VAL A 373 15.88 0.07 -5.38
C VAL A 373 15.95 -1.11 -6.33
N LEU A 374 16.62 -2.18 -5.90
CA LEU A 374 16.70 -3.45 -6.61
C LEU A 374 16.13 -4.58 -5.75
N GLN A 375 15.09 -5.24 -6.24
CA GLN A 375 14.51 -6.42 -5.62
C GLN A 375 14.73 -7.66 -6.51
N ALA A 376 15.64 -8.53 -6.09
CA ALA A 376 16.07 -9.72 -6.80
C ALA A 376 16.07 -10.98 -5.91
N ASN A 377 15.22 -11.00 -4.87
CA ASN A 377 15.04 -12.14 -3.98
C ASN A 377 14.64 -13.41 -4.73
N ASN A 378 14.91 -14.59 -4.17
CA ASN A 378 14.44 -15.88 -4.69
C ASN A 378 14.80 -16.07 -6.18
N ASN A 379 16.10 -16.04 -6.47
CA ASN A 379 16.67 -16.28 -7.79
C ASN A 379 17.81 -17.31 -7.67
N LYS A 380 18.64 -17.47 -8.70
CA LYS A 380 19.82 -18.35 -8.74
C LYS A 380 21.13 -17.55 -8.84
N ILE A 381 21.13 -16.30 -8.36
CA ILE A 381 22.23 -15.34 -8.56
C ILE A 381 23.45 -15.80 -7.78
N GLN A 382 24.58 -15.94 -8.48
CA GLN A 382 25.85 -16.42 -7.89
C GLN A 382 26.85 -15.29 -7.62
N ASN A 383 26.71 -14.16 -8.30
CA ASN A 383 27.57 -12.98 -8.15
C ASN A 383 26.78 -11.71 -8.50
N LEU A 384 27.33 -10.57 -8.09
CA LEU A 384 26.70 -9.25 -8.24
C LEU A 384 27.26 -8.44 -9.41
N LYS A 385 27.86 -9.11 -10.41
CA LYS A 385 28.23 -8.44 -11.67
C LYS A 385 27.00 -7.80 -12.27
N GLY A 386 27.13 -6.57 -12.74
CA GLY A 386 26.00 -5.71 -13.10
C GLY A 386 25.78 -4.57 -12.11
N ALA A 387 25.88 -4.84 -10.81
CA ALA A 387 25.47 -3.88 -9.77
C ALA A 387 26.61 -2.99 -9.25
N GLY A 388 27.87 -3.38 -9.45
CA GLY A 388 29.01 -2.73 -8.78
C GLY A 388 29.22 -1.25 -9.13
N ASP A 389 28.90 -0.83 -10.35
CA ASP A 389 29.03 0.56 -10.79
C ASP A 389 27.79 1.43 -10.50
N LEU A 390 26.74 0.86 -9.90
CA LEU A 390 25.47 1.55 -9.63
C LEU A 390 25.52 2.41 -8.37
N LYS A 391 26.13 3.58 -8.50
CA LYS A 391 26.45 4.49 -7.38
C LYS A 391 25.25 5.10 -6.65
N TYR A 392 24.04 4.98 -7.21
CA TYR A 392 22.81 5.52 -6.62
C TYR A 392 21.95 4.48 -5.89
N LEU A 393 22.38 3.21 -5.85
CA LEU A 393 21.69 2.17 -5.11
C LEU A 393 21.59 2.54 -3.63
N LYS A 394 20.37 2.52 -3.11
CA LYS A 394 20.02 2.75 -1.71
C LYS A 394 19.51 1.49 -1.03
N GLU A 395 18.82 0.65 -1.78
CA GLU A 395 18.23 -0.59 -1.29
C GLU A 395 18.49 -1.75 -2.25
N ILE A 396 19.02 -2.85 -1.70
CA ILE A 396 19.15 -4.12 -2.41
C ILE A 396 18.52 -5.21 -1.55
N MET A 397 17.54 -5.90 -2.13
CA MET A 397 16.93 -7.12 -1.58
C MET A 397 17.34 -8.28 -2.49
N ILE A 398 18.24 -9.15 -2.02
CA ILE A 398 18.80 -10.27 -2.79
C ILE A 398 18.86 -11.57 -1.97
N CYS A 399 17.83 -11.76 -1.15
CA CYS A 399 17.67 -12.94 -0.31
C CYS A 399 17.41 -14.21 -1.13
N MET A 400 17.63 -15.39 -0.54
CA MET A 400 17.30 -16.68 -1.17
C MET A 400 17.95 -16.82 -2.56
N ASN A 401 19.27 -16.66 -2.61
CA ASN A 401 20.09 -16.76 -3.82
C ASN A 401 21.27 -17.71 -3.56
N LYS A 402 22.31 -17.67 -4.42
CA LYS A 402 23.51 -18.50 -4.32
C LYS A 402 24.79 -17.65 -4.24
N LEU A 403 24.70 -16.46 -3.66
CA LEU A 403 25.83 -15.55 -3.54
C LEU A 403 26.88 -16.13 -2.59
N ASN A 404 28.13 -16.19 -3.05
CA ASN A 404 29.28 -16.56 -2.20
C ASN A 404 30.16 -15.34 -1.81
N SER A 405 29.96 -14.21 -2.47
CA SER A 405 30.72 -12.97 -2.28
C SER A 405 29.83 -11.74 -2.54
N VAL A 406 30.18 -10.62 -1.90
CA VAL A 406 29.60 -9.28 -2.14
C VAL A 406 30.66 -8.22 -2.42
N GLU A 407 31.88 -8.63 -2.80
CA GLU A 407 33.01 -7.73 -3.09
C GLU A 407 32.69 -6.68 -4.16
N GLU A 408 31.85 -7.04 -5.12
CA GLU A 408 31.38 -6.14 -6.18
C GLU A 408 30.60 -4.93 -5.65
N LEU A 409 30.07 -4.98 -4.41
CA LEU A 409 29.31 -3.86 -3.83
C LEU A 409 30.18 -2.71 -3.27
N LYS A 410 31.51 -2.83 -3.32
CA LYS A 410 32.43 -1.90 -2.63
C LYS A 410 32.31 -0.43 -2.99
N GLU A 411 31.77 -0.12 -4.17
CA GLU A 411 31.57 1.25 -4.66
C GLU A 411 30.14 1.78 -4.45
N ASN A 412 29.19 0.95 -3.98
CA ASN A 412 27.79 1.33 -3.77
C ASN A 412 27.58 2.10 -2.44
N VAL A 413 28.39 3.12 -2.20
CA VAL A 413 28.48 3.86 -0.92
C VAL A 413 27.19 4.57 -0.47
N MET A 414 26.18 4.68 -1.34
CA MET A 414 24.86 5.22 -1.01
C MET A 414 23.89 4.18 -0.40
N LEU A 415 24.29 2.91 -0.32
CA LEU A 415 23.43 1.87 0.25
C LEU A 415 23.06 2.18 1.70
N GLU A 416 21.75 2.13 1.97
CA GLU A 416 21.15 2.32 3.29
C GLU A 416 20.54 1.00 3.81
N ARG A 417 20.00 0.16 2.93
CA ARG A 417 19.43 -1.15 3.27
C ARG A 417 19.98 -2.26 2.37
N LEU A 418 20.49 -3.31 2.98
CA LEU A 418 20.97 -4.50 2.26
C LEU A 418 20.43 -5.76 2.95
N SER A 419 19.62 -6.53 2.23
CA SER A 419 19.16 -7.84 2.67
C SER A 419 19.68 -8.92 1.73
N MET A 420 20.39 -9.89 2.30
CA MET A 420 21.04 -10.98 1.59
C MET A 420 20.92 -12.29 2.39
N HIS A 421 19.84 -12.43 3.17
CA HIS A 421 19.63 -13.65 3.94
C HIS A 421 19.46 -14.88 3.06
N THR A 422 19.82 -16.05 3.58
CA THR A 422 19.69 -17.32 2.84
C THR A 422 20.50 -17.29 1.54
N ASN A 423 21.81 -17.16 1.68
CA ASN A 423 22.81 -17.23 0.62
C ASN A 423 23.97 -18.17 1.04
N GLU A 424 25.08 -18.17 0.30
CA GLU A 424 26.25 -19.00 0.54
C GLU A 424 27.48 -18.15 0.93
N LEU A 425 27.28 -16.97 1.54
CA LEU A 425 28.35 -16.02 1.83
C LEU A 425 29.27 -16.57 2.92
N ILE A 426 30.58 -16.57 2.62
CA ILE A 426 31.64 -16.96 3.57
C ILE A 426 32.33 -15.74 4.19
N SER A 427 32.19 -14.55 3.58
CA SER A 427 32.78 -13.30 4.06
C SER A 427 31.94 -12.09 3.66
N LEU A 428 32.13 -10.99 4.37
CA LEU A 428 31.50 -9.69 4.09
C LEU A 428 32.48 -8.69 3.43
N ASN A 429 33.44 -9.21 2.66
CA ASN A 429 34.32 -8.37 1.85
C ASN A 429 33.49 -7.60 0.80
N GLY A 430 33.81 -6.33 0.61
CA GLY A 430 33.03 -5.39 -0.19
C GLY A 430 32.19 -4.42 0.65
N LEU A 431 31.82 -4.78 1.87
CA LEU A 431 30.94 -3.92 2.67
C LEU A 431 31.67 -2.84 3.49
N GLN A 432 33.01 -2.87 3.56
CA GLN A 432 33.80 -2.08 4.52
C GLN A 432 33.64 -0.55 4.37
N ASN A 433 33.25 -0.08 3.19
CA ASN A 433 33.12 1.34 2.86
C ASN A 433 31.65 1.81 2.80
N LEU A 434 30.68 0.93 3.06
CA LEU A 434 29.26 1.24 2.96
C LEU A 434 28.73 1.93 4.22
N VAL A 435 29.37 3.03 4.60
CA VAL A 435 29.17 3.73 5.87
C VAL A 435 27.76 4.29 6.06
N ASN A 436 26.95 4.36 4.99
CA ASN A 436 25.56 4.81 5.04
C ASN A 436 24.56 3.68 5.35
N LEU A 437 25.01 2.42 5.42
CA LEU A 437 24.13 1.30 5.78
C LEU A 437 23.53 1.51 7.17
N LYS A 438 22.20 1.35 7.22
CA LYS A 438 21.37 1.42 8.43
C LYS A 438 20.80 0.05 8.77
N GLU A 439 20.42 -0.73 7.77
CA GLU A 439 19.89 -2.07 7.95
C GLU A 439 20.69 -3.07 7.12
N LEU A 440 21.20 -4.10 7.79
CA LEU A 440 21.92 -5.20 7.17
C LEU A 440 21.37 -6.53 7.67
N ASP A 441 20.84 -7.32 6.74
CA ASP A 441 20.46 -8.71 7.00
C ASP A 441 21.38 -9.65 6.20
N ALA A 442 22.30 -10.28 6.93
CA ALA A 442 23.26 -11.28 6.47
C ALA A 442 22.97 -12.66 7.07
N SER A 443 21.75 -12.90 7.55
CA SER A 443 21.38 -14.13 8.22
C SER A 443 21.36 -15.36 7.28
N TYR A 444 21.38 -16.57 7.84
CA TYR A 444 21.36 -17.82 7.06
C TYR A 444 22.45 -17.85 5.96
N ASN A 445 23.69 -17.63 6.36
CA ASN A 445 24.87 -17.69 5.50
C ASN A 445 25.94 -18.60 6.14
N GLN A 446 27.18 -18.56 5.65
CA GLN A 446 28.31 -19.37 6.14
C GLN A 446 29.42 -18.49 6.74
N LEU A 447 29.06 -17.32 7.28
CA LEU A 447 30.01 -16.35 7.81
C LEU A 447 30.68 -16.86 9.08
N THR A 448 32.00 -16.70 9.20
CA THR A 448 32.76 -17.05 10.41
C THR A 448 33.19 -15.83 11.23
N SER A 449 33.13 -14.63 10.63
CA SER A 449 33.50 -13.36 11.24
C SER A 449 32.76 -12.19 10.59
N ILE A 450 32.59 -11.11 11.35
CA ILE A 450 31.98 -9.84 10.93
C ILE A 450 32.95 -8.65 11.07
N GLU A 451 34.25 -8.88 11.24
CA GLU A 451 35.26 -7.84 11.47
C GLU A 451 35.26 -6.73 10.39
N LYS A 452 34.82 -7.07 9.17
CA LYS A 452 34.74 -6.18 8.02
C LYS A 452 33.69 -5.09 8.20
N LEU A 453 32.75 -5.25 9.13
CA LEU A 453 31.70 -4.28 9.42
C LEU A 453 32.13 -3.16 10.39
N LYS A 454 33.38 -3.17 10.89
CA LYS A 454 33.87 -2.22 11.91
C LYS A 454 33.73 -0.73 11.58
N ASN A 455 33.56 -0.38 10.31
CA ASN A 455 33.41 1.00 9.84
C ASN A 455 31.95 1.41 9.62
N LEU A 456 30.96 0.51 9.75
CA LEU A 456 29.55 0.78 9.46
C LEU A 456 28.87 1.43 10.67
N ILE A 457 29.23 2.69 10.93
CA ILE A 457 28.83 3.43 12.12
C ILE A 457 27.33 3.79 12.17
N ASN A 458 26.63 3.72 11.03
CA ASN A 458 25.22 4.10 10.91
C ASN A 458 24.23 2.94 11.04
N ILE A 459 24.71 1.71 11.28
CA ILE A 459 23.86 0.54 11.45
C ILE A 459 22.93 0.74 12.65
N GLU A 460 21.63 0.57 12.42
CA GLU A 460 20.52 0.62 13.37
C GLU A 460 19.96 -0.79 13.62
N CYS A 461 19.93 -1.64 12.59
CA CYS A 461 19.53 -3.04 12.67
C CYS A 461 20.56 -3.94 11.98
N LEU A 462 21.12 -4.90 12.72
CA LEU A 462 22.01 -5.93 12.19
C LEU A 462 21.43 -7.31 12.47
N ASP A 463 21.19 -8.06 11.40
CA ASP A 463 20.87 -9.48 11.48
C ASP A 463 21.99 -10.33 10.87
N ILE A 464 22.58 -11.19 11.70
CA ILE A 464 23.66 -12.12 11.37
C ILE A 464 23.30 -13.53 11.88
N ASN A 465 22.02 -13.79 12.16
CA ASN A 465 21.58 -15.05 12.73
C ASN A 465 21.83 -16.24 11.80
N LYS A 466 21.96 -17.45 12.36
CA LYS A 466 22.20 -18.70 11.59
C LYS A 466 23.42 -18.58 10.66
N ASN A 467 24.58 -18.37 11.27
CA ASN A 467 25.89 -18.35 10.62
C ASN A 467 26.87 -19.22 11.43
N CYS A 468 28.17 -19.10 11.19
CA CYS A 468 29.25 -19.76 11.94
C CYS A 468 30.13 -18.77 12.71
N ILE A 469 29.59 -17.61 13.10
CA ILE A 469 30.35 -16.50 13.69
C ILE A 469 30.83 -16.87 15.09
N THR A 470 32.10 -16.59 15.39
CA THR A 470 32.75 -16.98 16.68
C THR A 470 32.99 -15.83 17.65
N SER A 471 33.00 -14.60 17.15
CA SER A 471 33.20 -13.36 17.91
C SER A 471 32.39 -12.23 17.29
N LEU A 472 32.02 -11.26 18.12
CA LEU A 472 31.33 -10.04 17.71
C LEU A 472 32.30 -8.90 17.30
N GLU A 473 33.59 -9.16 17.18
CA GLU A 473 34.54 -8.19 16.62
C GLU A 473 34.04 -7.69 15.25
N GLY A 474 33.83 -6.38 15.15
CA GLY A 474 33.16 -5.72 14.02
C GLY A 474 32.03 -4.80 14.45
N VAL A 475 31.36 -5.06 15.58
CA VAL A 475 30.23 -4.23 16.04
C VAL A 475 30.64 -3.00 16.85
N GLN A 476 31.88 -2.92 17.36
CA GLN A 476 32.31 -1.97 18.40
C GLN A 476 32.03 -0.48 18.11
N ASN A 477 31.87 -0.09 16.84
CA ASN A 477 31.66 1.29 16.43
C ASN A 477 30.21 1.60 16.02
N MET A 478 29.30 0.62 16.03
CA MET A 478 27.90 0.75 15.61
C MET A 478 27.06 1.45 16.69
N LYS A 479 27.41 2.68 17.05
CA LYS A 479 26.78 3.39 18.18
C LYS A 479 25.28 3.67 17.99
N LYS A 480 24.76 3.55 16.77
CA LYS A 480 23.32 3.72 16.46
C LYS A 480 22.53 2.40 16.53
N ILE A 481 23.19 1.26 16.72
CA ILE A 481 22.52 -0.04 16.67
C ILE A 481 21.46 -0.11 17.77
N ALA A 482 20.22 -0.36 17.36
CA ALA A 482 19.08 -0.56 18.25
C ALA A 482 18.76 -2.05 18.40
N THR A 483 18.96 -2.83 17.33
CA THR A 483 18.69 -4.28 17.30
C THR A 483 19.86 -5.07 16.75
N LEU A 484 20.32 -6.06 17.50
CA LEU A 484 21.32 -7.04 17.07
C LEU A 484 20.74 -8.46 17.17
N ARG A 485 20.62 -9.14 16.02
CA ARG A 485 20.24 -10.55 15.93
C ARG A 485 21.44 -11.39 15.55
N ALA A 486 21.90 -12.22 16.48
CA ALA A 486 23.10 -13.06 16.37
C ALA A 486 22.86 -14.50 16.83
N GLN A 487 21.60 -14.90 16.95
CA GLN A 487 21.21 -16.24 17.37
C GLN A 487 21.65 -17.33 16.37
N TYR A 488 21.83 -18.56 16.84
CA TYR A 488 22.34 -19.70 16.05
C TYR A 488 23.71 -19.41 15.40
N ASN A 489 24.71 -19.14 16.23
CA ASN A 489 26.10 -18.93 15.83
C ASN A 489 27.03 -19.74 16.76
N LYS A 490 28.33 -19.44 16.76
CA LYS A 490 29.35 -20.06 17.62
C LYS A 490 30.03 -19.03 18.54
N ILE A 491 29.30 -17.97 18.91
CA ILE A 491 29.85 -16.87 19.70
C ILE A 491 30.12 -17.38 21.12
N THR A 492 31.32 -17.13 21.62
CA THR A 492 31.74 -17.55 22.97
C THR A 492 31.84 -16.40 23.96
N LYS A 493 31.99 -15.17 23.47
CA LYS A 493 32.21 -13.95 24.27
C LYS A 493 31.31 -12.81 23.83
N LEU A 494 31.01 -11.92 24.76
CA LEU A 494 30.19 -10.72 24.56
C LEU A 494 31.06 -9.45 24.53
N ASP A 495 32.35 -9.59 24.25
CA ASP A 495 33.24 -8.47 24.03
C ASP A 495 32.73 -7.59 22.88
N HIS A 496 33.17 -6.32 22.89
CA HIS A 496 32.75 -5.28 21.93
C HIS A 496 31.32 -4.77 22.05
N LEU A 497 30.43 -5.42 22.82
CA LEU A 497 29.08 -4.92 23.06
C LEU A 497 29.04 -3.74 24.04
N SER A 498 30.06 -3.58 24.89
CA SER A 498 30.07 -2.56 25.95
C SER A 498 30.07 -1.11 25.44
N THR A 499 30.33 -0.86 24.16
CA THR A 499 30.25 0.47 23.55
C THR A 499 28.86 0.80 22.98
N LEU A 500 27.94 -0.16 22.91
CA LEU A 500 26.67 -0.07 22.18
C LEU A 500 25.53 0.46 23.06
N THR A 501 25.70 1.69 23.54
CA THR A 501 24.75 2.33 24.49
C THR A 501 23.30 2.48 23.97
N ASN A 502 23.09 2.47 22.65
CA ASN A 502 21.75 2.51 22.03
C ASN A 502 21.11 1.13 21.81
N LEU A 503 21.84 0.04 22.07
CA LEU A 503 21.33 -1.31 21.87
C LEU A 503 20.11 -1.53 22.78
N SER A 504 18.97 -1.83 22.16
CA SER A 504 17.68 -2.00 22.84
C SER A 504 17.22 -3.45 22.87
N ALA A 505 17.57 -4.23 21.84
CA ALA A 505 17.24 -5.64 21.73
C ALA A 505 18.46 -6.45 21.24
N LEU A 506 18.81 -7.50 21.99
CA LEU A 506 19.89 -8.43 21.67
C LEU A 506 19.35 -9.86 21.64
N TYR A 507 19.46 -10.51 20.49
CA TYR A 507 19.10 -11.92 20.31
C TYR A 507 20.39 -12.70 20.10
N ILE A 508 20.77 -13.54 21.06
CA ILE A 508 22.04 -14.28 21.05
C ILE A 508 21.88 -15.72 21.57
N ASP A 509 20.66 -16.23 21.56
CA ASP A 509 20.37 -17.63 21.86
C ASP A 509 21.04 -18.57 20.85
N GLN A 510 21.21 -19.83 21.26
CA GLN A 510 21.85 -20.85 20.42
C GLN A 510 23.27 -20.45 19.96
N ASN A 511 24.11 -20.03 20.92
CA ASN A 511 25.55 -19.76 20.76
C ASN A 511 26.39 -20.65 21.69
N GLU A 512 27.68 -20.38 21.89
CA GLU A 512 28.59 -21.19 22.70
C GLU A 512 29.09 -20.43 23.94
N ILE A 513 28.29 -19.52 24.51
CA ILE A 513 28.66 -18.73 25.68
C ILE A 513 28.62 -19.62 26.93
N ASP A 514 29.76 -19.76 27.62
CA ASP A 514 29.89 -20.61 28.80
C ASP A 514 30.37 -19.91 30.08
N ASP A 515 30.85 -18.67 30.00
CA ASP A 515 31.18 -17.85 31.16
C ASP A 515 30.12 -16.77 31.43
N LYS A 516 29.42 -16.87 32.57
CA LYS A 516 28.43 -15.87 32.99
C LYS A 516 29.02 -14.49 33.26
N GLN A 517 30.33 -14.37 33.46
CA GLN A 517 30.98 -13.05 33.61
C GLN A 517 30.87 -12.21 32.33
N GLU A 518 30.68 -12.82 31.16
CA GLU A 518 30.49 -12.11 29.88
C GLU A 518 29.25 -11.19 29.90
N ILE A 519 28.21 -11.53 30.69
CA ILE A 519 27.00 -10.71 30.85
C ILE A 519 27.33 -9.30 31.36
N LYS A 520 28.44 -9.13 32.10
CA LYS A 520 28.89 -7.82 32.60
C LYS A 520 29.23 -6.84 31.47
N GLN A 521 29.57 -7.33 30.28
CA GLN A 521 29.82 -6.48 29.11
C GLN A 521 28.56 -5.70 28.69
N LEU A 522 27.37 -6.21 29.01
CA LEU A 522 26.09 -5.59 28.66
C LEU A 522 25.65 -4.49 29.65
N LYS A 523 26.36 -4.29 30.77
CA LYS A 523 26.01 -3.27 31.78
C LYS A 523 25.98 -1.85 31.22
N SER A 524 26.87 -1.55 30.30
CA SER A 524 26.94 -0.23 29.65
C SER A 524 25.91 -0.03 28.54
N CYS A 525 25.23 -1.10 28.10
CA CYS A 525 24.08 -1.03 27.20
C CYS A 525 22.84 -0.56 27.98
N THR A 526 22.85 0.72 28.37
CA THR A 526 21.84 1.31 29.27
C THR A 526 20.43 1.32 28.71
N ASN A 527 20.27 1.31 27.38
CA ASN A 527 18.97 1.23 26.70
C ASN A 527 18.49 -0.20 26.44
N LEU A 528 19.22 -1.23 26.88
CA LEU A 528 18.92 -2.64 26.61
C LEU A 528 17.67 -3.08 27.37
N LYS A 529 16.59 -3.35 26.64
CA LYS A 529 15.29 -3.75 27.19
C LYS A 529 15.00 -5.24 27.01
N THR A 530 15.51 -5.84 25.95
CA THR A 530 15.24 -7.24 25.60
C THR A 530 16.54 -7.98 25.33
N VAL A 531 16.73 -9.12 25.97
CA VAL A 531 17.87 -10.02 25.72
C VAL A 531 17.40 -11.47 25.68
N TRP A 532 17.79 -12.20 24.64
CA TRP A 532 17.55 -13.64 24.51
C TRP A 532 18.89 -14.37 24.49
N PHE A 533 19.16 -15.16 25.51
CA PHE A 533 20.32 -16.05 25.64
C PHE A 533 19.92 -17.54 25.54
N GLY A 534 18.68 -17.87 25.90
CA GLY A 534 18.11 -19.21 25.82
C GLY A 534 17.04 -19.32 24.74
N ASN A 535 17.01 -20.45 24.02
CA ASN A 535 15.78 -20.89 23.36
C ASN A 535 14.98 -21.68 24.40
N LEU A 536 13.77 -21.20 24.74
CA LEU A 536 12.87 -21.86 25.69
C LEU A 536 11.93 -22.90 25.02
N ASP A 537 12.30 -23.44 23.85
CA ASP A 537 11.60 -24.58 23.28
C ASP A 537 11.65 -25.79 24.23
N TYR A 538 10.47 -26.33 24.54
CA TYR A 538 10.21 -27.45 25.46
C TYR A 538 11.05 -28.73 25.18
N TYR A 539 11.73 -28.80 24.03
CA TYR A 539 12.46 -29.98 23.54
C TYR A 539 13.92 -29.72 23.13
N GLN A 540 14.48 -28.51 23.27
CA GLN A 540 15.89 -28.25 22.94
C GLN A 540 16.61 -27.46 24.03
N ASN A 541 17.63 -28.08 24.63
CA ASN A 541 18.59 -27.36 25.47
C ASN A 541 19.30 -26.30 24.60
N THR A 542 19.30 -25.05 25.06
CA THR A 542 20.15 -23.99 24.47
C THR A 542 21.62 -24.40 24.49
N THR A 543 22.36 -24.05 23.44
CA THR A 543 23.80 -24.30 23.35
C THR A 543 24.64 -23.35 24.22
N ASN A 544 24.07 -22.22 24.65
CA ASN A 544 24.71 -21.31 25.61
C ASN A 544 24.74 -21.98 26.99
N LYS A 545 25.89 -22.52 27.41
CA LYS A 545 26.04 -23.26 28.67
C LYS A 545 25.72 -22.41 29.89
N ILE A 546 25.85 -21.09 29.82
CA ILE A 546 25.45 -20.18 30.92
C ILE A 546 24.00 -20.39 31.35
N CYS A 547 23.11 -20.78 30.44
CA CYS A 547 21.68 -20.96 30.72
C CYS A 547 21.38 -22.27 31.46
N GLN A 548 22.36 -23.17 31.59
CA GLN A 548 22.23 -24.43 32.33
C GLN A 548 22.48 -24.25 33.83
N ASP A 549 23.04 -23.11 34.24
CA ASP A 549 23.15 -22.74 35.66
C ASP A 549 21.75 -22.39 36.20
N SER A 550 21.30 -23.09 37.24
CA SER A 550 20.02 -22.83 37.91
C SER A 550 19.85 -21.38 38.41
N GLN A 551 20.94 -20.65 38.61
CA GLN A 551 20.97 -19.28 39.10
C GLN A 551 21.14 -18.25 37.98
N TYR A 552 21.23 -18.70 36.72
CA TYR A 552 21.49 -17.87 35.55
C TYR A 552 20.56 -16.66 35.42
N GLN A 553 19.25 -16.87 35.50
CA GLN A 553 18.28 -15.78 35.32
C GLN A 553 18.42 -14.71 36.40
N LEU A 554 18.59 -15.13 37.67
CA LEU A 554 18.81 -14.21 38.78
C LEU A 554 20.12 -13.43 38.62
N PHE A 555 21.18 -14.09 38.12
CA PHE A 555 22.45 -13.44 37.79
C PHE A 555 22.26 -12.35 36.72
N VAL A 556 21.58 -12.66 35.61
CA VAL A 556 21.31 -11.68 34.54
C VAL A 556 20.48 -10.50 35.06
N ILE A 557 19.39 -10.76 35.79
CA ILE A 557 18.51 -9.73 36.34
C ILE A 557 19.25 -8.81 37.30
N ASN A 558 20.15 -9.36 38.12
CA ASN A 558 20.97 -8.57 39.04
C ASN A 558 21.99 -7.71 38.30
N GLU A 559 22.69 -8.28 37.32
CA GLU A 559 23.73 -7.56 36.59
C GLU A 559 23.15 -6.53 35.61
N LEU A 560 21.94 -6.76 35.07
CA LEU A 560 21.27 -5.91 34.07
C LEU A 560 19.90 -5.40 34.58
N PRO A 561 19.87 -4.49 35.57
CA PRO A 561 18.62 -4.00 36.15
C PRO A 561 17.74 -3.20 35.16
N GLN A 562 18.29 -2.73 34.04
CA GLN A 562 17.54 -2.03 32.99
C GLN A 562 16.63 -2.96 32.15
N LEU A 563 16.87 -4.27 32.19
CA LEU A 563 16.20 -5.24 31.33
C LEU A 563 14.71 -5.37 31.66
N GLN A 564 13.87 -5.50 30.63
CA GLN A 564 12.42 -5.70 30.77
C GLN A 564 12.01 -7.13 30.41
N ILE A 565 12.66 -7.70 29.39
CA ILE A 565 12.37 -9.04 28.86
C ILE A 565 13.66 -9.84 28.80
N LEU A 566 13.66 -11.03 29.42
CA LEU A 566 14.72 -12.03 29.35
C LEU A 566 14.14 -13.33 28.80
N ASP A 567 14.76 -13.87 27.76
CA ASP A 567 14.42 -15.17 27.13
C ASP A 567 12.91 -15.31 26.82
N PHE A 568 12.46 -14.65 25.76
CA PHE A 568 11.04 -14.71 25.40
C PHE A 568 10.71 -15.98 24.59
N TYR A 569 9.63 -16.65 24.99
CA TYR A 569 8.96 -17.73 24.25
C TYR A 569 7.70 -17.16 23.58
N ASP A 570 7.55 -17.28 22.25
CA ASP A 570 6.34 -16.85 21.54
C ASP A 570 5.54 -18.03 20.98
N ASN A 571 4.24 -18.05 21.28
CA ASN A 571 3.22 -18.77 20.52
C ASN A 571 1.93 -17.94 20.32
N GLN A 572 1.86 -16.67 20.76
CA GLN A 572 0.62 -15.86 20.80
C GLN A 572 0.92 -14.34 20.93
N CYS A 573 1.08 -13.63 19.81
CA CYS A 573 1.52 -12.23 19.75
C CYS A 573 0.43 -11.15 20.01
N GLU A 574 -0.80 -11.48 20.46
CA GLU A 574 -1.93 -10.53 20.50
C GLU A 574 -2.32 -10.00 21.89
N ARG A 575 -1.65 -10.40 22.97
CA ARG A 575 -2.03 -10.02 24.34
C ARG A 575 -0.91 -9.20 24.96
N GLY A 576 -1.14 -7.91 25.18
CA GLY A 576 -0.12 -6.94 25.61
C GLY A 576 0.71 -7.28 26.87
N PRO A 577 1.60 -6.36 27.32
CA PRO A 577 2.76 -6.62 28.19
C PRO A 577 2.53 -7.45 29.46
N GLN A 578 1.33 -7.36 30.03
CA GLN A 578 0.91 -8.00 31.28
C GLN A 578 0.56 -9.49 31.16
N TYR A 579 0.59 -10.06 29.95
CA TYR A 579 0.32 -11.48 29.69
C TYR A 579 1.57 -12.28 29.29
N PHE A 580 2.77 -11.69 29.39
CA PHE A 580 4.01 -12.37 29.07
C PHE A 580 4.67 -12.93 30.33
N ASP A 581 4.73 -14.26 30.46
CA ASP A 581 5.46 -14.95 31.55
C ASP A 581 6.97 -14.61 31.60
N ASN A 582 7.48 -13.97 30.54
CA ASN A 582 8.89 -13.60 30.35
C ASN A 582 9.19 -12.11 30.71
N TYR A 583 8.21 -11.37 31.23
CA TYR A 583 8.43 -10.02 31.77
C TYR A 583 9.09 -10.09 33.16
N ILE A 584 10.12 -9.28 33.40
CA ILE A 584 10.85 -9.29 34.68
C ILE A 584 10.05 -8.49 35.74
N SER A 585 9.38 -9.22 36.63
CA SER A 585 8.62 -8.64 37.75
C SER A 585 9.52 -8.04 38.85
N GLU A 586 8.98 -7.12 39.64
CA GLU A 586 9.70 -6.53 40.78
C GLU A 586 10.04 -7.56 41.86
N GLU A 587 9.21 -8.60 42.03
CA GLU A 587 9.49 -9.72 42.93
C GLU A 587 10.75 -10.47 42.53
N LYS A 588 10.88 -10.85 41.24
CA LYS A 588 12.10 -11.47 40.70
C LYS A 588 13.33 -10.58 40.89
N ARG A 589 13.18 -9.25 40.77
CA ARG A 589 14.28 -8.30 41.04
C ARG A 589 14.69 -8.29 42.51
N GLN A 590 13.75 -8.36 43.44
CA GLN A 590 14.05 -8.45 44.87
C GLN A 590 14.73 -9.77 45.24
N GLU A 591 14.28 -10.89 44.66
CA GLU A 591 14.90 -12.20 44.84
C GLU A 591 16.36 -12.20 44.36
N ALA A 592 16.61 -11.67 43.16
CA ALA A 592 17.96 -11.52 42.63
C ALA A 592 18.86 -10.73 43.58
N ARG A 593 18.40 -9.57 44.09
CA ARG A 593 19.18 -8.75 45.04
C ARG A 593 19.54 -9.49 46.33
N ARG A 594 18.56 -10.14 46.98
CA ARG A 594 18.78 -10.88 48.24
C ARG A 594 19.79 -12.00 48.08
N MET A 595 19.71 -12.73 46.97
CA MET A 595 20.61 -13.84 46.68
C MET A 595 22.07 -13.38 46.60
N PHE A 596 22.34 -12.25 45.94
CA PHE A 596 23.70 -11.70 45.81
C PHE A 596 24.21 -11.00 47.07
N GLU A 597 23.33 -10.51 47.94
CA GLU A 597 23.73 -10.00 49.27
C GLU A 597 24.18 -11.13 50.21
N MET A 598 23.84 -12.39 49.92
CA MET A 598 24.18 -13.58 50.72
C MET A 598 25.40 -14.36 50.21
N MET A 599 25.90 -14.06 49.01
CA MET A 599 27.10 -14.66 48.39
C MET A 599 28.32 -13.78 48.62
#